data_AF-A0A6P8B0Q9-F1
#
_entry.id   AF-A0A6P8B0Q9-F1
#
_cell.length_a   1.000
_cell.length_b   1.000
_cell.length_c   1.000
_cell.angle_alpha   90.00
_cell.angle_beta   90.00
_cell.angle_gamma   90.00
#
_symmetry.space_group_name_H-M   'P 1'
#
loop_
_entity.id
_entity.type
_entity.pdbx_description
1 polymer ?
#
loop_
_entity_poly.entity_id
_entity_poly.type
_entity_poly.pdbx_seq_one_letter_code
_entity_poly.pdbx_strand_id
1 'polypeptide(L)'
;MPNKQIVKANSVHGADNTRVRCGVVAFQPDGQVWMVASKSEGWILPKGGLDSEKDTSLEECVEREAMEEAGLELTWIDPLAIKEGTLHWYTAIVTSNGPRTDKELDKQKRALPQVVSVKEAFAQLSLGDQDKKASMKRALRAAVSYWDPAKNWDCEEFTTMPI
;
A
#
# COMPACT_ATOMS: atom_id res chain seq x y z
N MET A 1 -11.33 13.29 30.80
CA MET A 1 -10.23 12.31 30.84
C MET A 1 -9.65 12.24 29.43
N PRO A 2 -8.34 12.48 29.22
CA PRO A 2 -7.77 12.33 27.88
C PRO A 2 -7.88 10.87 27.46
N ASN A 3 -8.44 10.66 26.27
CA ASN A 3 -8.64 9.36 25.66
C ASN A 3 -7.25 8.73 25.45
N LYS A 4 -6.85 7.79 26.32
CA LYS A 4 -5.55 7.11 26.23
C LYS A 4 -5.57 6.30 24.94
N GLN A 5 -4.97 6.84 23.89
CA GLN A 5 -4.82 6.15 22.62
C GLN A 5 -4.08 4.84 22.91
N ILE A 6 -4.80 3.71 22.80
CA ILE A 6 -4.21 2.39 23.00
C ILE A 6 -3.23 2.21 21.85
N VAL A 7 -1.95 2.41 22.13
CA VAL A 7 -0.86 2.12 21.19
C VAL A 7 -0.87 0.61 20.99
N LYS A 8 -0.96 0.16 19.73
CA LYS A 8 -0.84 -1.27 19.40
C LYS A 8 0.53 -1.73 19.92
N ALA A 9 0.58 -2.82 20.67
CA ALA A 9 1.84 -3.40 21.12
C ALA A 9 2.82 -3.53 19.94
N ASN A 10 4.12 -3.36 20.22
CA ASN A 10 5.20 -3.48 19.23
C ASN A 10 5.21 -2.44 18.10
N SER A 11 4.40 -1.37 18.21
CA SER A 11 4.45 -0.27 17.25
C SER A 11 5.79 0.46 17.31
N VAL A 12 6.48 0.54 16.18
CA VAL A 12 7.69 1.38 16.04
C VAL A 12 7.31 2.83 15.81
N HIS A 13 8.03 3.76 16.44
CA HIS A 13 7.80 5.21 16.33
C HIS A 13 9.07 5.93 15.85
N GLY A 14 8.89 6.97 15.05
CA GLY A 14 9.96 7.85 14.59
C GLY A 14 10.38 8.87 15.65
N ALA A 15 11.35 9.71 15.32
CA ALA A 15 11.90 10.72 16.23
C ALA A 15 10.87 11.76 16.71
N ASP A 16 9.80 11.98 15.93
CA ASP A 16 8.67 12.86 16.26
C ASP A 16 7.56 12.13 17.06
N ASN A 17 7.85 10.91 17.53
CA ASN A 17 6.92 10.02 18.22
C ASN A 17 5.68 9.64 17.40
N THR A 18 5.72 9.81 16.07
CA THR A 18 4.68 9.31 15.17
C THR A 18 4.99 7.87 14.76
N ARG A 19 3.94 7.04 14.60
CA ARG A 19 4.12 5.63 14.25
C ARG A 19 4.73 5.49 12.86
N VAL A 20 5.78 4.68 12.73
CA VAL A 20 6.38 4.31 11.45
C VAL A 20 5.43 3.40 10.69
N ARG A 21 5.23 3.71 9.40
CA ARG A 21 4.27 3.04 8.54
C ARG A 21 4.87 2.71 7.19
N CYS A 22 4.41 1.61 6.63
CA CYS A 22 4.66 1.23 5.25
C CYS A 22 3.33 1.27 4.48
N GLY A 23 3.40 1.57 3.18
CA GLY A 23 2.27 1.46 2.27
C GLY A 23 2.75 1.06 0.89
N VAL A 24 1.88 0.42 0.12
CA VAL A 24 2.24 -0.12 -1.21
C VAL A 24 1.24 0.27 -2.28
N VAL A 25 1.76 0.64 -3.45
CA VAL A 25 1.00 0.64 -4.70
C VAL A 25 1.21 -0.72 -5.36
N ALA A 26 0.28 -1.65 -5.14
CA ALA A 26 0.37 -3.01 -5.65
C ALA A 26 -0.31 -3.10 -7.02
N PHE A 27 0.47 -3.39 -8.07
CA PHE A 27 -0.03 -3.55 -9.43
C PHE A 27 -0.26 -5.02 -9.76
N GLN A 28 -1.33 -5.32 -10.48
CA GLN A 28 -1.39 -6.54 -11.26
C GLN A 28 -0.43 -6.47 -12.45
N PRO A 29 -0.03 -7.62 -13.02
CA PRO A 29 0.81 -7.65 -14.23
C PRO A 29 0.23 -6.86 -15.41
N ASP A 30 -1.08 -6.69 -15.49
CA ASP A 30 -1.77 -5.91 -16.53
C ASP A 30 -1.82 -4.39 -16.24
N GLY A 31 -1.20 -3.93 -15.15
CA GLY A 31 -1.14 -2.53 -14.75
C GLY A 31 -2.34 -2.02 -13.96
N GLN A 32 -3.31 -2.88 -13.60
CA GLN A 32 -4.38 -2.51 -12.66
C GLN A 32 -3.86 -2.42 -11.23
N VAL A 33 -4.54 -1.67 -10.37
CA VAL A 33 -4.08 -1.36 -9.00
C VAL A 33 -5.04 -1.97 -7.97
N TRP A 34 -4.49 -2.63 -6.96
CA TRP A 34 -5.26 -3.09 -5.82
C TRP A 34 -5.57 -1.95 -4.84
N MET A 35 -6.81 -1.91 -4.38
CA MET A 35 -7.28 -1.01 -3.35
C MET A 35 -8.01 -1.76 -2.24
N VAL A 36 -7.96 -1.21 -1.03
CA VAL A 36 -8.65 -1.73 0.15
C VAL A 36 -9.62 -0.70 0.71
N ALA A 37 -10.66 -1.19 1.39
CA ALA A 37 -11.62 -0.32 2.04
C ALA A 37 -11.02 0.33 3.30
N SER A 38 -11.12 1.67 3.36
CA SER A 38 -10.77 2.45 4.55
C SER A 38 -11.68 2.12 5.73
N LYS A 39 -11.19 2.35 6.95
CA LYS A 39 -12.00 2.28 8.17
C LYS A 39 -13.11 3.33 8.22
N SER A 40 -12.86 4.52 7.69
CA SER A 40 -13.81 5.62 7.74
C SER A 40 -14.77 5.56 6.56
N GLU A 41 -14.26 5.72 5.35
CA GLU A 41 -15.04 5.74 4.12
C GLU A 41 -14.11 5.65 2.90
N GLY A 42 -14.60 4.99 1.84
CA GLY A 42 -13.99 4.94 0.53
C GLY A 42 -12.77 4.01 0.43
N TRP A 43 -12.12 4.07 -0.73
CA TRP A 43 -11.02 3.20 -1.08
C TRP A 43 -9.67 3.90 -0.90
N ILE A 44 -8.68 3.13 -0.45
CA ILE A 44 -7.31 3.56 -0.20
C ILE A 44 -6.34 2.50 -0.72
N LEU A 45 -5.05 2.85 -0.75
CA LEU A 45 -3.98 1.90 -1.00
C LEU A 45 -3.64 1.14 0.30
N PRO A 46 -3.24 -0.15 0.24
CA PRO A 46 -2.84 -0.93 1.41
C PRO A 46 -1.73 -0.23 2.20
N LYS A 47 -1.91 -0.12 3.51
CA LYS A 47 -0.90 0.45 4.42
C LYS A 47 -1.18 0.09 5.87
N GLY A 48 -0.12 -0.20 6.60
CA GLY A 48 -0.21 -0.33 8.06
C GLY A 48 1.00 0.20 8.76
N GLY A 49 1.39 -0.42 9.86
CA GLY A 49 2.43 0.12 10.72
C GLY A 49 3.48 -0.93 11.03
N LEU A 50 4.73 -0.49 11.05
CA LEU A 50 5.88 -1.33 11.36
C LEU A 50 5.71 -1.93 12.76
N ASP A 51 5.87 -3.25 12.85
CA ASP A 51 5.68 -4.06 14.05
C ASP A 51 7.00 -4.75 14.38
N SER A 52 7.64 -4.37 15.49
CA SER A 52 9.00 -4.80 15.82
C SER A 52 9.15 -6.29 16.12
N GLU A 53 8.06 -7.03 16.32
CA GLU A 53 8.10 -8.48 16.52
C GLU A 53 7.89 -9.26 15.21
N LYS A 54 7.27 -8.62 14.21
CA LYS A 54 6.93 -9.27 12.93
C LYS A 54 7.81 -8.82 11.77
N ASP A 55 8.36 -7.61 11.86
CA ASP A 55 9.07 -6.97 10.76
C ASP A 55 10.49 -6.61 11.20
N THR A 56 11.48 -7.13 10.46
CA THR A 56 12.88 -6.71 10.57
C THR A 56 13.21 -5.55 9.63
N SER A 57 12.35 -5.28 8.65
CA SER A 57 12.51 -4.22 7.65
C SER A 57 11.17 -3.57 7.25
N LEU A 58 11.24 -2.43 6.55
CA LEU A 58 10.05 -1.80 5.96
C LEU A 58 9.48 -2.61 4.77
N GLU A 59 10.29 -3.42 4.11
CA GLU A 59 9.85 -4.29 3.02
C GLU A 59 9.02 -5.45 3.56
N GLU A 60 9.46 -6.10 4.65
CA GLU A 60 8.67 -7.12 5.35
C GLU A 60 7.36 -6.55 5.90
N CYS A 61 7.37 -5.29 6.37
CA CYS A 61 6.15 -4.57 6.72
C CYS A 61 5.19 -4.46 5.51
N VAL A 62 5.70 -4.13 4.32
CA VAL A 62 4.88 -4.03 3.10
C VAL A 62 4.25 -5.37 2.75
N GLU A 63 5.03 -6.45 2.75
CA GLU A 63 4.54 -7.79 2.46
C GLU A 63 3.46 -8.22 3.46
N ARG A 64 3.73 -8.04 4.75
CA ARG A 64 2.78 -8.38 5.82
C ARG A 64 1.49 -7.58 5.69
N GLU A 65 1.58 -6.26 5.52
CA GLU A 65 0.38 -5.40 5.47
C GLU A 65 -0.43 -5.63 4.17
N ALA A 66 0.24 -5.93 3.04
CA ALA A 66 -0.43 -6.34 1.81
C ALA A 66 -1.20 -7.66 1.99
N MET A 67 -0.62 -8.63 2.69
CA MET A 67 -1.30 -9.89 3.03
C MET A 67 -2.42 -9.68 4.07
N GLU A 68 -2.19 -8.91 5.13
CA GLU A 68 -3.14 -8.63 6.20
C GLU A 68 -4.38 -7.86 5.69
N GLU A 69 -4.19 -6.82 4.89
CA GLU A 69 -5.29 -5.98 4.41
C GLU A 69 -5.93 -6.49 3.11
N ALA A 70 -5.14 -7.08 2.22
CA ALA A 70 -5.54 -7.39 0.85
C ALA A 70 -5.37 -8.86 0.43
N GLY A 71 -4.65 -9.68 1.20
CA GLY A 71 -4.37 -11.07 0.85
C GLY A 71 -3.46 -11.20 -0.38
N LEU A 72 -2.50 -10.30 -0.54
CA LEU A 72 -1.62 -10.23 -1.71
C LEU A 72 -0.22 -10.76 -1.38
N GLU A 73 0.33 -11.56 -2.29
CA GLU A 73 1.77 -11.84 -2.35
C GLU A 73 2.41 -10.94 -3.40
N LEU A 74 3.61 -10.45 -3.11
CA LEU A 74 4.27 -9.39 -3.87
C LEU A 74 5.62 -9.84 -4.39
N THR A 75 6.07 -9.19 -5.46
CA THR A 75 7.45 -9.25 -5.97
C THR A 75 7.84 -7.88 -6.52
N TRP A 76 9.13 -7.69 -6.81
CA TRP A 76 9.72 -6.41 -7.25
C TRP A 76 9.27 -5.24 -6.37
N ILE A 77 9.50 -5.39 -5.05
CA ILE A 77 9.08 -4.41 -4.05
C ILE A 77 10.14 -3.31 -3.96
N ASP A 78 9.85 -2.16 -4.55
CA ASP A 78 10.80 -1.06 -4.64
C ASP A 78 10.31 0.18 -3.87
N PRO A 79 11.19 0.87 -3.12
CA PRO A 79 10.82 2.08 -2.42
C PRO A 79 10.57 3.24 -3.39
N LEU A 80 9.47 3.95 -3.18
CA LEU A 80 9.17 5.19 -3.90
C LEU A 80 9.87 6.37 -3.23
N ALA A 81 10.58 7.18 -4.02
CA ALA A 81 11.32 8.35 -3.55
C ALA A 81 10.40 9.54 -3.19
N ILE A 82 9.48 9.34 -2.24
CA ILE A 82 8.55 10.35 -1.72
C ILE A 82 8.81 10.61 -0.23
N LYS A 83 8.81 11.89 0.15
CA LYS A 83 9.04 12.32 1.55
C LYS A 83 7.72 12.52 2.26
N GLU A 84 7.36 11.60 3.16
CA GLU A 84 6.06 11.57 3.86
C GLU A 84 6.22 11.36 5.38
N GLY A 85 7.26 11.96 5.95
CA GLY A 85 7.59 11.80 7.37
C GLY A 85 7.92 10.34 7.68
N THR A 86 7.13 9.72 8.54
CA THR A 86 7.29 8.33 9.00
C THR A 86 6.48 7.31 8.19
N LEU A 87 5.80 7.74 7.11
CA LEU A 87 5.12 6.85 6.17
C LEU A 87 6.01 6.60 4.94
N HIS A 88 6.28 5.34 4.66
CA HIS A 88 7.18 4.92 3.58
C HIS A 88 6.40 4.25 2.43
N TRP A 89 6.44 4.94 1.29
CA TRP A 89 6.11 4.55 -0.09
C TRP A 89 6.84 3.33 -0.66
N TYR A 90 6.14 2.27 -1.06
CA TYR A 90 6.65 1.25 -1.99
C TYR A 90 5.72 1.04 -3.19
N THR A 91 6.27 0.47 -4.25
CA THR A 91 5.51 -0.13 -5.36
C THR A 91 5.90 -1.58 -5.52
N ALA A 92 4.98 -2.43 -5.98
CA ALA A 92 5.24 -3.85 -6.21
C ALA A 92 4.33 -4.41 -7.29
N ILE A 93 4.68 -5.60 -7.80
CA ILE A 93 3.80 -6.42 -8.64
C ILE A 93 3.22 -7.55 -7.80
N VAL A 94 1.93 -7.80 -7.97
CA VAL A 94 1.21 -8.91 -7.34
C VAL A 94 1.49 -10.21 -8.10
N THR A 95 1.99 -11.21 -7.38
CA THR A 95 2.23 -12.55 -7.92
C THR A 95 1.05 -13.48 -7.69
N SER A 96 0.36 -13.33 -6.57
CA SER A 96 -0.84 -14.10 -6.23
C SER A 96 -1.77 -13.30 -5.32
N ASN A 97 -3.04 -13.72 -5.25
CA ASN A 97 -4.00 -13.18 -4.31
C ASN A 97 -4.84 -14.28 -3.65
N GLY A 98 -5.37 -13.97 -2.48
CA GLY A 98 -6.22 -14.84 -1.69
C GLY A 98 -6.99 -14.07 -0.63
N PRO A 99 -7.56 -14.77 0.37
CA PRO A 99 -8.26 -14.11 1.47
C PRO A 99 -7.29 -13.29 2.32
N ARG A 100 -7.63 -12.03 2.61
CA ARG A 100 -6.90 -11.22 3.59
C ARG A 100 -6.82 -11.92 4.95
N THR A 101 -5.70 -11.75 5.64
CA THR A 101 -5.44 -12.47 6.90
C THR A 101 -5.90 -11.72 8.15
N ASP A 102 -6.08 -10.39 8.09
CA ASP A 102 -6.64 -9.63 9.22
C ASP A 102 -8.16 -9.86 9.36
N LYS A 103 -8.51 -10.75 10.28
CA LYS A 103 -9.91 -11.10 10.58
C LYS A 103 -10.67 -10.00 11.30
N GLU A 104 -10.00 -8.99 11.85
CA GLU A 104 -10.70 -7.82 12.40
C GLU A 104 -11.38 -7.00 11.30
N LEU A 105 -10.84 -7.01 10.07
CA LEU A 105 -11.47 -6.36 8.92
C LEU A 105 -12.77 -7.05 8.53
N ASP A 106 -12.80 -8.39 8.63
CA ASP A 106 -14.00 -9.19 8.38
C ASP A 106 -15.05 -8.98 9.47
N LYS A 107 -14.64 -8.95 10.75
CA LYS A 107 -15.52 -8.60 11.87
C LYS A 107 -16.12 -7.20 11.74
N GLN A 108 -15.33 -6.26 11.22
CA GLN A 108 -15.78 -4.89 10.89
C GLN A 108 -16.66 -4.83 9.63
N LYS A 109 -16.89 -5.95 8.94
CA LYS A 109 -17.61 -6.03 7.66
C LYS A 109 -17.05 -5.06 6.62
N ARG A 110 -15.73 -4.82 6.63
CA ARG A 110 -15.10 -4.01 5.59
C ARG A 110 -15.24 -4.73 4.27
N ALA A 111 -15.55 -3.98 3.22
CA ALA A 111 -15.58 -4.51 1.85
C ALA A 111 -14.27 -5.23 1.53
N LEU A 112 -14.37 -6.24 0.68
CA LEU A 112 -13.22 -6.98 0.21
C LEU A 112 -12.33 -6.08 -0.67
N PRO A 113 -11.02 -6.36 -0.75
CA PRO A 113 -10.13 -5.67 -1.66
C PRO A 113 -10.64 -5.77 -3.11
N GLN A 114 -10.35 -4.75 -3.90
CA GLN A 114 -10.73 -4.72 -5.31
C GLN A 114 -9.57 -4.27 -6.18
N VAL A 115 -9.55 -4.75 -7.42
CA VAL A 115 -8.66 -4.28 -8.46
C VAL A 115 -9.39 -3.27 -9.33
N VAL A 116 -8.71 -2.17 -9.65
CA VAL A 116 -9.27 -1.09 -10.47
C VAL A 116 -8.21 -0.55 -11.42
N SER A 117 -8.65 0.11 -12.50
CA SER A 117 -7.72 0.84 -13.36
C SER A 117 -6.99 1.95 -12.59
N VAL A 118 -5.80 2.35 -13.06
CA VAL A 118 -5.06 3.51 -12.50
C VAL A 118 -5.93 4.79 -12.47
N LYS A 119 -6.70 5.02 -13.54
CA LYS A 119 -7.61 6.18 -13.63
C LYS A 119 -8.66 6.13 -12.53
N GLU A 120 -9.25 4.96 -12.30
CA GLU A 120 -10.23 4.77 -11.24
C GLU A 120 -9.61 4.88 -9.85
N ALA A 121 -8.41 4.34 -9.64
CA ALA A 121 -7.68 4.52 -8.38
C ALA A 121 -7.46 6.01 -8.06
N PHE A 122 -7.08 6.83 -9.04
CA PHE A 122 -7.00 8.28 -8.86
C PHE A 122 -8.36 8.92 -8.54
N ALA A 123 -9.44 8.48 -9.20
CA ALA A 123 -10.79 8.96 -8.92
C ALA A 123 -11.20 8.63 -7.47
N GLN A 124 -11.01 7.39 -7.03
CA GLN A 124 -11.29 6.94 -5.68
C GLN A 124 -10.47 7.70 -4.62
N LEU A 125 -9.19 7.95 -4.89
CA LEU A 125 -8.31 8.75 -4.02
C LEU A 125 -8.63 10.26 -4.03
N SER A 126 -9.50 10.71 -4.95
CA SER A 126 -10.00 12.09 -5.00
C SER A 126 -11.33 12.27 -4.28
N LEU A 127 -11.93 11.21 -3.76
CA LEU A 127 -13.15 11.24 -2.95
C LEU A 127 -12.83 11.31 -1.45
N GLY A 128 -13.68 11.96 -0.67
CA GLY A 128 -13.58 12.01 0.80
C GLY A 128 -12.42 12.87 1.32
N ASP A 129 -11.83 12.46 2.44
CA ASP A 129 -10.78 13.21 3.15
C ASP A 129 -9.48 13.33 2.32
N GLN A 130 -9.24 14.54 1.81
CA GLN A 130 -8.13 14.81 0.91
C GLN A 130 -6.78 14.89 1.61
N ASP A 131 -6.74 15.27 2.89
CA ASP A 131 -5.50 15.33 3.64
C ASP A 131 -4.97 13.91 3.88
N LYS A 132 -5.86 12.98 4.22
CA LYS A 132 -5.51 11.56 4.36
C LYS A 132 -5.08 10.91 3.05
N LYS A 133 -5.68 11.32 1.92
CA LYS A 133 -5.43 10.71 0.60
C LYS A 133 -4.35 11.42 -0.21
N ALA A 134 -3.85 12.58 0.23
CA ALA A 134 -2.83 13.33 -0.48
C ALA A 134 -1.55 12.51 -0.70
N SER A 135 -1.06 11.84 0.35
CA SER A 135 0.12 10.97 0.26
C SER A 135 -0.10 9.79 -0.68
N MET A 136 -1.28 9.16 -0.63
CA MET A 136 -1.63 8.04 -1.53
C MET A 136 -1.66 8.48 -3.00
N LYS A 137 -2.19 9.68 -3.31
CA LYS A 137 -2.18 10.21 -4.68
C LYS A 137 -0.75 10.46 -5.18
N ARG A 138 0.14 10.94 -4.30
CA ARG A 138 1.56 11.10 -4.62
C ARG A 138 2.24 9.76 -4.84
N ALA A 139 1.98 8.77 -3.99
CA ALA A 139 2.47 7.40 -4.15
C ALA A 139 2.01 6.78 -5.47
N LEU A 140 0.70 6.82 -5.78
CA LEU A 140 0.16 6.31 -7.04
C LEU A 140 0.81 6.98 -8.26
N ARG A 141 0.98 8.31 -8.23
CA ARG A 141 1.66 9.04 -9.31
C ARG A 141 3.13 8.63 -9.46
N ALA A 142 3.86 8.50 -8.34
CA ALA A 142 5.25 8.09 -8.36
C ALA A 142 5.41 6.67 -8.92
N ALA A 143 4.54 5.74 -8.48
CA ALA A 143 4.55 4.36 -8.93
C ALA A 143 4.20 4.22 -10.42
N VAL A 144 3.19 4.94 -10.90
CA VAL A 144 2.87 4.98 -12.34
C VAL A 144 4.05 5.50 -13.15
N SER A 145 4.78 6.51 -12.65
CA SER A 145 5.97 7.01 -13.33
C SER A 145 7.18 6.06 -13.22
N TYR A 146 7.23 5.19 -12.22
CA TYR A 146 8.30 4.20 -12.03
C TYR A 146 8.18 3.07 -13.06
N TRP A 147 6.95 2.61 -13.31
CA TRP A 147 6.66 1.56 -14.28
C TRP A 147 6.42 2.08 -15.71
N ASP A 148 6.55 3.40 -15.94
CA ASP A 148 6.36 3.99 -17.27
C ASP A 148 7.45 3.47 -18.23
N PRO A 149 7.10 2.64 -19.24
CA PRO A 149 8.06 2.07 -20.17
C PRO A 149 8.81 3.15 -20.97
N ALA A 150 8.23 4.34 -21.13
CA ALA A 150 8.86 5.45 -21.85
C ALA A 150 9.95 6.16 -21.03
N LYS A 151 10.07 5.87 -19.72
CA LYS A 151 11.10 6.44 -18.84
C LYS A 151 12.15 5.42 -18.37
N ASN A 152 11.86 4.13 -18.49
CA ASN A 152 12.86 3.07 -18.26
C ASN A 152 13.65 2.85 -19.56
N TRP A 153 14.59 3.75 -19.82
CA TRP A 153 15.49 3.69 -20.97
C TRP A 153 16.55 2.59 -20.75
N ASP A 154 16.66 1.71 -21.75
CA ASP A 154 17.58 0.59 -21.98
C ASP A 154 17.58 -0.59 -20.96
N CYS A 155 16.95 -1.71 -21.36
CA CYS A 155 17.61 -3.01 -21.57
C CYS A 155 16.58 -4.12 -21.91
N GLU A 156 17.00 -5.04 -22.78
CA GLU A 156 16.23 -6.10 -23.45
C GLU A 156 15.68 -7.22 -22.54
N GLU A 157 14.84 -6.93 -21.53
CA GLU A 157 14.30 -8.00 -20.66
C GLU A 157 12.80 -7.95 -20.29
N PHE A 158 11.96 -7.27 -21.08
CA PHE A 158 10.49 -7.36 -20.92
C PHE A 158 9.73 -7.72 -22.20
N THR A 159 10.34 -8.47 -23.12
CA THR A 159 9.65 -9.02 -24.30
C THR A 159 8.75 -10.22 -24.03
N THR A 160 8.51 -10.60 -22.77
CA THR A 160 7.53 -11.65 -22.45
C THR A 160 6.77 -11.35 -21.16
N MET A 161 5.79 -10.45 -21.23
CA MET A 161 4.61 -10.62 -20.37
C MET A 161 3.61 -11.49 -21.14
N PRO A 162 3.34 -12.74 -20.72
CA PRO A 162 2.36 -13.58 -21.40
C PRO A 162 0.95 -13.00 -21.22
N ILE A 163 0.20 -12.99 -22.32
CA ILE A 163 -1.23 -12.68 -22.41
C ILE A 163 -2.04 -13.78 -21.71
#